data_AF-A0A968LQC5-F1
#
_entry.id   AF-A0A968LQC5-F1
#
_cell.length_a   1.000
_cell.length_b   1.000
_cell.length_c   1.000
_cell.angle_alpha   90.00
_cell.angle_beta   90.00
_cell.angle_gamma   90.00
#
_symmetry.space_group_name_H-M   'P 1'
#
loop_
_entity.id
_entity.type
_entity.pdbx_description
1 polymer ?
#
loop_
_entity_poly.entity_id
_entity_poly.type
_entity_poly.pdbx_seq_one_letter_code
_entity_poly.pdbx_strand_id
1 'polypeptide(L)'
;MPIAMGEVRLDFDGDGQKTDMESLWQIYSKVMNLPIQPEAVTAFEIAFDRGDAYWLEGYTHILAAFSEFLLAYDRRDIFNAVGHVLFAKAQTPFASAVTFDIQSDQRFLDAIAALHTLSFPIAEGNRLETVHQHLTAMLSLSRRSWQAITTETDNDREWIPNPKQQGVIANVPVSSEMIDSWLGFIDEAETLFSGKKLIPFWRSQPQNANRGINLRRFFFEPQPFDPILWVQGSAAIPYLEAGTLTDNGVWDRLFRTFGNNAIGFAIWFN
;
A
#
# COMPACT_ATOMS: atom_id res chain seq x y z
N MET A 1 10.58 -17.60 -19.38
CA MET A 1 10.35 -16.89 -20.67
C MET A 1 10.33 -15.42 -20.31
N PRO A 2 11.31 -14.61 -20.76
CA PRO A 2 11.35 -13.21 -20.42
C PRO A 2 10.15 -12.46 -20.99
N ILE A 3 9.65 -11.48 -20.24
CA ILE A 3 8.54 -10.61 -20.65
C ILE A 3 9.12 -9.21 -20.88
N ALA A 4 8.92 -8.67 -22.09
CA ALA A 4 9.29 -7.31 -22.45
C ALA A 4 8.32 -6.30 -21.81
N MET A 5 8.50 -6.03 -20.52
CA MET A 5 7.63 -5.14 -19.74
C MET A 5 7.62 -3.71 -20.30
N GLY A 6 8.70 -3.27 -20.94
CA GLY A 6 8.75 -1.98 -21.63
C GLY A 6 7.85 -1.89 -22.87
N GLU A 7 7.43 -3.02 -23.43
CA GLU A 7 6.51 -3.07 -24.58
C GLU A 7 5.04 -3.16 -24.15
N VAL A 8 4.77 -3.40 -22.87
CA VAL A 8 3.40 -3.43 -22.34
C VAL A 8 2.79 -2.03 -22.43
N ARG A 9 1.55 -1.98 -22.93
CA ARG A 9 0.71 -0.78 -23.05
C ARG A 9 -0.61 -1.05 -22.35
N LEU A 10 -1.10 -0.08 -21.59
CA LEU A 10 -2.36 -0.13 -20.86
C LEU A 10 -3.29 0.96 -21.43
N ASP A 11 -4.33 0.54 -22.14
CA ASP A 11 -5.37 1.43 -22.70
C ASP A 11 -6.22 1.99 -21.55
N PHE A 12 -5.82 3.13 -20.99
CA PHE A 12 -6.47 3.70 -19.80
C PHE A 12 -7.68 4.55 -20.15
N ASP A 13 -7.69 5.17 -21.33
CA ASP A 13 -8.81 5.98 -21.78
C ASP A 13 -9.86 5.17 -22.58
N GLY A 14 -9.53 3.92 -22.92
CA GLY A 14 -10.42 2.98 -23.58
C GLY A 14 -10.63 3.30 -25.05
N ASP A 15 -9.71 4.05 -25.68
CA ASP A 15 -9.82 4.47 -27.07
C ASP A 15 -9.30 3.41 -28.07
N GLY A 16 -8.68 2.34 -27.55
CA GLY A 16 -8.13 1.23 -28.35
C GLY A 16 -6.88 1.59 -29.15
N GLN A 17 -6.31 2.78 -28.94
CA GLN A 17 -5.07 3.23 -29.55
C GLN A 17 -3.88 2.90 -28.64
N LYS A 18 -2.69 2.94 -29.23
CA LYS A 18 -1.44 2.68 -28.50
C LYS A 18 -0.66 3.98 -28.46
N THR A 19 -0.78 4.72 -27.36
CA THR A 19 0.01 5.93 -27.17
C THR A 19 1.25 5.64 -26.30
N ASP A 20 2.28 6.47 -26.42
CA ASP A 20 3.48 6.32 -25.58
C ASP A 20 3.19 6.64 -24.11
N MET A 21 2.23 7.53 -23.82
CA MET A 21 1.82 7.89 -22.46
C MET A 21 1.19 6.74 -21.68
N GLU A 22 0.73 5.71 -22.37
CA GLU A 22 0.10 4.51 -21.84
C GLU A 22 1.06 3.34 -21.68
N SER A 23 2.35 3.58 -21.87
CA SER A 23 3.37 2.58 -21.67
C SER A 23 3.68 2.34 -20.21
N LEU A 24 3.74 1.05 -19.84
CA LEU A 24 3.98 0.64 -18.46
C LEU A 24 5.27 1.22 -17.91
N TRP A 25 6.31 1.35 -18.73
CA TRP A 25 7.59 1.94 -18.34
C TRP A 25 7.50 3.44 -18.04
N GLN A 26 6.69 4.22 -18.77
CA GLN A 26 6.52 5.66 -18.48
C GLN A 26 5.77 5.87 -17.17
N ILE A 27 4.77 5.03 -16.91
CA ILE A 27 4.04 5.04 -15.64
C ILE A 27 5.02 4.70 -14.51
N TYR A 28 5.77 3.62 -14.67
CA TYR A 28 6.76 3.18 -13.70
C TYR A 28 7.82 4.25 -13.43
N SER A 29 8.37 4.87 -14.48
CA SER A 29 9.33 5.98 -14.39
C SER A 29 8.76 7.17 -13.59
N LYS A 30 7.49 7.53 -13.83
CA LYS A 30 6.80 8.60 -13.09
C LYS A 30 6.52 8.24 -11.64
N VAL A 31 6.01 7.03 -11.38
CA VAL A 31 5.65 6.55 -10.02
C VAL A 31 6.90 6.42 -9.13
N MET A 32 7.97 5.85 -9.68
CA MET A 32 9.22 5.67 -8.93
C MET A 32 10.09 6.92 -8.90
N ASN A 33 9.70 7.98 -9.63
CA ASN A 33 10.49 9.19 -9.85
C ASN A 33 11.92 8.86 -10.33
N LEU A 34 12.03 7.87 -11.21
CA LEU A 34 13.29 7.40 -11.80
C LEU A 34 13.25 7.66 -13.31
N PRO A 35 14.09 8.54 -13.86
CA PRO A 35 14.10 8.79 -15.30
C PRO A 35 14.67 7.57 -16.04
N ILE A 36 13.78 6.81 -16.69
CA ILE A 36 14.16 5.70 -17.58
C ILE A 36 14.32 6.26 -18.98
N GLN A 37 15.49 6.07 -19.59
CA GLN A 37 15.74 6.53 -20.94
C GLN A 37 14.95 5.68 -21.96
N PRO A 38 14.38 6.28 -23.03
CA PRO A 38 13.61 5.54 -24.04
C PRO A 38 14.38 4.37 -24.67
N GLU A 39 15.70 4.47 -24.79
CA GLU A 39 16.56 3.40 -25.32
C GLU A 39 16.67 2.19 -24.37
N ALA A 40 16.33 2.35 -23.10
CA ALA A 40 16.28 1.27 -22.10
C ALA A 40 14.94 0.52 -22.10
N VAL A 41 13.95 0.97 -22.88
CA VAL A 41 12.59 0.40 -22.88
C VAL A 41 12.54 -0.99 -23.51
N THR A 42 13.25 -1.21 -24.62
CA THR A 42 13.43 -2.54 -25.22
C THR A 42 14.33 -3.44 -24.39
N ALA A 43 15.17 -2.87 -23.52
CA ALA A 43 16.00 -3.61 -22.57
C ALA A 43 15.27 -3.93 -21.24
N PHE A 44 14.05 -3.38 -21.02
CA PHE A 44 13.23 -3.66 -19.85
C PHE A 44 12.48 -4.99 -20.00
N GLU A 45 13.25 -6.05 -20.26
CA GLU A 45 12.82 -7.44 -20.19
C GLU A 45 13.03 -7.97 -18.78
N ILE A 46 12.06 -8.70 -18.26
CA ILE A 46 12.12 -9.33 -16.94
C ILE A 46 12.00 -10.84 -17.11
N ALA A 47 12.91 -11.61 -16.52
CA ALA A 47 12.77 -13.07 -16.47
C ALA A 47 12.16 -13.49 -15.13
N PHE A 48 10.83 -13.42 -15.04
CA PHE A 48 10.13 -13.78 -13.81
C PHE A 48 10.41 -15.21 -13.37
N ASP A 49 10.65 -15.37 -12.07
CA ASP A 49 10.94 -16.65 -11.43
C ASP A 49 9.97 -17.01 -10.30
N ARG A 50 10.42 -17.88 -9.39
CA ARG A 50 9.63 -18.35 -8.25
C ARG A 50 9.52 -17.29 -7.15
N GLY A 51 10.58 -16.54 -6.88
CA GLY A 51 10.55 -15.42 -5.95
C GLY A 51 9.52 -14.38 -6.38
N ASP A 52 9.59 -14.01 -7.66
CA ASP A 52 8.67 -13.05 -8.26
C ASP A 52 7.21 -13.52 -8.26
N ALA A 53 6.98 -14.83 -8.46
CA ALA A 53 5.64 -15.39 -8.39
C ALA A 53 5.03 -15.25 -6.98
N TYR A 54 5.80 -15.53 -5.91
CA TYR A 54 5.35 -15.32 -4.53
C TYR A 54 5.16 -13.84 -4.21
N TRP A 55 6.04 -12.97 -4.71
CA TRP A 55 5.89 -11.53 -4.61
C TRP A 55 4.58 -11.07 -5.26
N LEU A 56 4.31 -11.46 -6.49
CA LEU A 56 3.10 -11.05 -7.20
C LEU A 56 1.84 -11.56 -6.50
N GLU A 57 1.84 -12.81 -6.04
CA GLU A 57 0.75 -13.37 -5.24
C GLU A 57 0.52 -12.54 -3.96
N GLY A 58 1.58 -12.19 -3.23
CA GLY A 58 1.52 -11.32 -2.05
C GLY A 58 0.93 -9.94 -2.37
N TYR A 59 1.33 -9.36 -3.50
CA TYR A 59 0.82 -8.06 -3.96
C TYR A 59 -0.69 -8.12 -4.26
N THR A 60 -1.17 -9.22 -4.86
CA THR A 60 -2.62 -9.38 -5.09
C THR A 60 -3.42 -9.40 -3.79
N HIS A 61 -2.84 -9.94 -2.70
CA HIS A 61 -3.47 -9.90 -1.38
C HIS A 61 -3.54 -8.49 -0.81
N ILE A 62 -2.55 -7.62 -1.03
CA ILE A 62 -2.64 -6.19 -0.63
C ILE A 62 -3.79 -5.51 -1.36
N LEU A 63 -3.92 -5.71 -2.67
CA LEU A 63 -4.99 -5.13 -3.48
C LEU A 63 -6.37 -5.65 -3.05
N ALA A 64 -6.47 -6.95 -2.77
CA ALA A 64 -7.68 -7.56 -2.24
C ALA A 64 -8.03 -7.00 -0.85
N ALA A 65 -7.06 -6.90 0.06
CA ALA A 65 -7.24 -6.29 1.38
C ALA A 65 -7.74 -4.85 1.29
N PHE A 66 -7.16 -4.03 0.41
CA PHE A 66 -7.62 -2.66 0.19
C PHE A 66 -9.05 -2.63 -0.32
N SER A 67 -9.40 -3.49 -1.28
CA SER A 67 -10.74 -3.57 -1.86
C SER A 67 -11.78 -4.01 -0.83
N GLU A 68 -11.50 -5.06 -0.06
CA GLU A 68 -12.34 -5.53 1.05
C GLU A 68 -12.51 -4.43 2.11
N PHE A 69 -11.45 -3.68 2.42
CA PHE A 69 -11.53 -2.53 3.32
C PHE A 69 -12.45 -1.44 2.75
N LEU A 70 -12.41 -1.16 1.43
CA LEU A 70 -13.32 -0.19 0.84
C LEU A 70 -14.77 -0.62 0.93
N LEU A 71 -15.05 -1.91 0.72
CA LEU A 71 -16.39 -2.49 0.76
C LEU A 71 -16.93 -2.66 2.19
N ALA A 72 -16.07 -2.71 3.19
CA ALA A 72 -16.49 -2.83 4.59
C ALA A 72 -17.28 -1.60 5.09
N TYR A 73 -17.12 -0.44 4.44
CA TYR A 73 -17.71 0.83 4.86
C TYR A 73 -18.58 1.48 3.81
N ASP A 74 -19.62 2.17 4.28
CA ASP A 74 -20.46 3.01 3.45
C ASP A 74 -19.76 4.34 3.15
N ARG A 75 -19.64 4.66 1.86
CA ARG A 75 -18.99 5.87 1.34
C ARG A 75 -19.89 6.68 0.42
N ARG A 76 -21.21 6.43 0.48
CA ARG A 76 -22.18 7.13 -0.34
C ARG A 76 -22.13 8.63 -0.13
N ASP A 77 -21.93 9.10 1.10
CA ASP A 77 -21.93 10.54 1.40
C ASP A 77 -20.76 11.29 0.76
N ILE A 78 -19.53 10.80 0.95
CA ILE A 78 -18.35 11.41 0.32
C ILE A 78 -18.42 11.30 -1.21
N PHE A 79 -18.87 10.16 -1.74
CA PHE A 79 -19.03 10.01 -3.19
C PHE A 79 -20.10 10.97 -3.74
N ASN A 80 -21.24 11.10 -3.07
CA ASN A 80 -22.30 12.00 -3.50
C ASN A 80 -21.86 13.47 -3.50
N ALA A 81 -21.07 13.87 -2.49
CA ALA A 81 -20.56 15.23 -2.35
C ALA A 81 -19.49 15.55 -3.39
N VAL A 82 -18.46 14.72 -3.51
CA VAL A 82 -17.22 15.06 -4.26
C VAL A 82 -16.82 14.04 -5.33
N GLY A 83 -17.66 13.07 -5.64
CA GLY A 83 -17.35 12.05 -6.67
C GLY A 83 -17.03 12.64 -8.04
N HIS A 84 -17.64 13.77 -8.40
CA HIS A 84 -17.38 14.48 -9.65
C HIS A 84 -15.96 15.06 -9.76
N VAL A 85 -15.24 15.23 -8.64
CA VAL A 85 -13.85 15.69 -8.64
C VAL A 85 -12.90 14.60 -9.14
N LEU A 86 -13.21 13.33 -8.85
CA LEU A 86 -12.36 12.18 -9.16
C LEU A 86 -12.82 11.42 -10.41
N PHE A 87 -14.13 11.41 -10.69
CA PHE A 87 -14.72 10.61 -11.77
C PHE A 87 -15.40 11.49 -12.82
N ALA A 88 -14.88 11.45 -14.05
CA ALA A 88 -15.38 12.25 -15.17
C ALA A 88 -16.88 12.04 -15.48
N LYS A 89 -17.43 10.87 -15.12
CA LYS A 89 -18.85 10.51 -15.34
C LYS A 89 -19.54 10.13 -14.03
N ALA A 90 -19.20 10.80 -12.92
CA ALA A 90 -19.84 10.57 -11.63
C ALA A 90 -21.35 10.80 -11.73
N GLN A 91 -22.15 9.80 -11.33
CA GLN A 91 -23.59 9.91 -11.24
C GLN A 91 -23.98 10.18 -9.79
N THR A 92 -24.08 11.47 -9.43
CA THR A 92 -24.51 11.88 -8.10
C THR A 92 -25.52 13.01 -8.18
N PRO A 93 -26.36 13.22 -7.15
CA PRO A 93 -27.28 14.35 -7.12
C PRO A 93 -26.56 15.69 -7.31
N PHE A 94 -25.41 15.87 -6.66
CA PHE A 94 -24.63 17.11 -6.73
C PHE A 94 -23.96 17.30 -8.09
N ALA A 95 -23.35 16.24 -8.66
CA ALA A 95 -22.67 16.29 -9.96
C ALA A 95 -23.59 16.80 -11.08
N SER A 96 -24.89 16.50 -11.00
CA SER A 96 -25.88 16.95 -11.98
C SER A 96 -26.18 18.47 -11.92
N ALA A 97 -25.83 19.11 -10.81
CA ALA A 97 -26.10 20.52 -10.52
C ALA A 97 -24.86 21.42 -10.61
N VAL A 98 -23.67 20.86 -10.83
CA VAL A 98 -22.40 21.61 -10.85
C VAL A 98 -21.57 21.31 -12.09
N THR A 99 -20.89 22.33 -12.60
CA THR A 99 -19.85 22.16 -13.61
C THR A 99 -18.50 22.10 -12.91
N PHE A 100 -17.84 20.95 -12.98
CA PHE A 100 -16.49 20.82 -12.45
C PHE A 100 -15.47 21.49 -13.38
N ASP A 101 -14.64 22.36 -12.82
CA ASP A 101 -13.49 22.96 -13.49
C ASP A 101 -12.26 22.87 -12.58
N ILE A 102 -11.24 22.15 -13.04
CA ILE A 102 -9.97 21.91 -12.31
C ILE A 102 -9.22 23.23 -12.02
N GLN A 103 -9.46 24.28 -12.82
CA GLN A 103 -8.86 25.61 -12.66
C GLN A 103 -9.70 26.55 -11.78
N SER A 104 -10.87 26.11 -11.32
CA SER A 104 -11.77 26.94 -10.52
C SER A 104 -11.25 27.17 -9.11
N ASP A 105 -11.41 28.40 -8.62
CA ASP A 105 -11.18 28.77 -7.22
C ASP A 105 -12.17 28.07 -6.27
N GLN A 106 -13.22 27.41 -6.76
CA GLN A 106 -14.21 26.73 -5.92
C GLN A 106 -13.74 25.38 -5.37
N ARG A 107 -12.56 24.88 -5.79
CA ARG A 107 -12.02 23.58 -5.35
C ARG A 107 -11.84 23.45 -3.83
N PHE A 108 -11.63 24.57 -3.12
CA PHE A 108 -11.55 24.52 -1.67
C PHE A 108 -12.89 24.14 -1.03
N LEU A 109 -14.03 24.44 -1.67
CA LEU A 109 -15.36 24.06 -1.20
C LEU A 109 -15.53 22.54 -1.27
N ASP A 110 -15.09 21.91 -2.37
CA ASP A 110 -15.07 20.45 -2.48
C ASP A 110 -14.14 19.82 -1.45
N ALA A 111 -12.97 20.43 -1.18
CA ALA A 111 -12.08 19.95 -0.12
C ALA A 111 -12.75 20.03 1.26
N ILE A 112 -13.47 21.11 1.57
CA ILE A 112 -14.25 21.24 2.81
C ILE A 112 -15.36 20.18 2.87
N ALA A 113 -16.11 19.99 1.77
CA ALA A 113 -17.16 18.98 1.70
C ALA A 113 -16.61 17.56 1.87
N ALA A 114 -15.48 17.25 1.25
CA ALA A 114 -14.76 15.99 1.43
C ALA A 114 -14.41 15.79 2.91
N LEU A 115 -13.73 16.76 3.54
CA LEU A 115 -13.38 16.69 4.96
C LEU A 115 -14.59 16.51 5.88
N HIS A 116 -15.70 17.19 5.57
CA HIS A 116 -16.94 17.07 6.35
C HIS A 116 -17.62 15.71 6.21
N THR A 117 -17.37 14.99 5.10
CA THR A 117 -17.98 13.68 4.79
C THR A 117 -17.03 12.50 5.03
N LEU A 118 -15.85 12.73 5.63
CA LEU A 118 -14.90 11.68 6.06
C LEU A 118 -15.39 10.91 7.30
N SER A 119 -16.66 10.52 7.33
CA SER A 119 -17.23 9.63 8.35
C SER A 119 -17.87 8.45 7.65
N PHE A 120 -17.31 7.26 7.81
CA PHE A 120 -17.71 6.07 7.08
C PHE A 120 -18.37 5.05 8.01
N PRO A 121 -19.72 4.97 8.01
CA PRO A 121 -20.44 3.93 8.72
C PRO A 121 -20.04 2.53 8.24
N ILE A 122 -20.17 1.53 9.10
CA ILE A 122 -19.96 0.13 8.71
C ILE A 122 -21.09 -0.29 7.78
N ALA A 123 -20.74 -0.88 6.63
CA ALA A 123 -21.67 -1.51 5.71
C ALA A 123 -21.60 -3.04 5.84
N GLU A 124 -20.41 -3.62 5.68
CA GLU A 124 -20.16 -5.07 5.68
C GLU A 124 -18.96 -5.39 6.59
N GLY A 125 -19.15 -5.25 7.91
CA GLY A 125 -18.06 -5.31 8.89
C GLY A 125 -17.28 -6.63 8.91
N ASN A 126 -17.89 -7.75 8.53
CA ASN A 126 -17.21 -9.05 8.41
C ASN A 126 -16.08 -9.04 7.37
N ARG A 127 -16.10 -8.12 6.40
CA ARG A 127 -15.01 -7.96 5.43
C ARG A 127 -13.69 -7.57 6.09
N LEU A 128 -13.70 -6.90 7.25
CA LEU A 128 -12.46 -6.56 7.94
C LEU A 128 -11.70 -7.80 8.43
N GLU A 129 -12.38 -8.90 8.74
CA GLU A 129 -11.71 -10.17 9.00
C GLU A 129 -11.04 -10.73 7.73
N THR A 130 -11.67 -10.57 6.55
CA THR A 130 -11.07 -10.91 5.25
C THR A 130 -9.85 -10.01 4.95
N VAL A 131 -9.91 -8.72 5.28
CA VAL A 131 -8.76 -7.80 5.19
C VAL A 131 -7.58 -8.35 6.01
N HIS A 132 -7.84 -8.75 7.27
CA HIS A 132 -6.82 -9.35 8.14
C HIS A 132 -6.21 -10.62 7.53
N GLN A 133 -7.04 -11.50 6.96
CA GLN A 133 -6.59 -12.74 6.31
C GLN A 133 -5.69 -12.44 5.10
N HIS A 134 -6.06 -11.48 4.27
CA HIS A 134 -5.25 -11.07 3.12
C HIS A 134 -3.92 -10.45 3.54
N LEU A 135 -3.91 -9.54 4.51
CA LEU A 135 -2.67 -8.90 4.98
C LEU A 135 -1.72 -9.92 5.63
N THR A 136 -2.24 -10.88 6.40
CA THR A 136 -1.40 -11.96 6.97
C THR A 136 -0.92 -12.96 5.92
N ALA A 137 -1.72 -13.26 4.89
CA ALA A 137 -1.28 -14.06 3.75
C ALA A 137 -0.14 -13.37 3.00
N MET A 138 -0.22 -12.04 2.79
CA MET A 138 0.85 -11.25 2.18
C MET A 138 2.15 -11.38 2.97
N LEU A 139 2.14 -11.21 4.31
CA LEU A 139 3.36 -11.35 5.13
C LEU A 139 4.02 -12.73 4.97
N SER A 140 3.22 -13.79 4.95
CA SER A 140 3.69 -15.15 4.71
C SER A 140 4.29 -15.33 3.31
N LEU A 141 3.66 -14.76 2.28
CA LEU A 141 4.16 -14.80 0.90
C LEU A 141 5.42 -13.97 0.71
N SER A 142 5.52 -12.81 1.35
CA SER A 142 6.72 -11.96 1.37
C SER A 142 7.91 -12.75 1.92
N ARG A 143 7.74 -13.46 3.05
CA ARG A 143 8.78 -14.35 3.59
C ARG A 143 9.19 -15.46 2.61
N ARG A 144 8.23 -16.09 1.93
CA ARG A 144 8.49 -17.16 0.93
C ARG A 144 9.19 -16.61 -0.31
N SER A 145 8.85 -15.40 -0.73
CA SER A 145 9.50 -14.68 -1.82
C SER A 145 10.98 -14.47 -1.51
N TRP A 146 11.29 -13.83 -0.37
CA TRP A 146 12.67 -13.60 0.05
C TRP A 146 13.47 -14.89 0.27
N GLN A 147 12.83 -15.96 0.75
CA GLN A 147 13.47 -17.27 0.83
C GLN A 147 13.84 -17.82 -0.56
N ALA A 148 12.99 -17.67 -1.57
CA ALA A 148 13.32 -18.09 -2.94
C ALA A 148 14.44 -17.21 -3.53
N ILE A 149 14.27 -15.90 -3.47
CA ILE A 149 15.20 -14.89 -4.03
C ILE A 149 16.62 -15.08 -3.50
N THR A 150 16.77 -15.28 -2.19
CA THR A 150 18.08 -15.45 -1.55
C THR A 150 18.76 -16.79 -1.85
N THR A 151 18.02 -17.76 -2.40
CA THR A 151 18.56 -19.07 -2.83
C THR A 151 18.94 -19.13 -4.30
N GLU A 152 18.48 -18.16 -5.11
CA GLU A 152 18.81 -18.08 -6.52
C GLU A 152 20.30 -17.84 -6.75
N THR A 153 20.79 -18.36 -7.88
CA THR A 153 22.22 -18.36 -8.22
C THR A 153 22.51 -17.73 -9.57
N ASP A 154 21.51 -17.66 -10.45
CA ASP A 154 21.61 -16.94 -11.71
C ASP A 154 21.39 -15.44 -11.51
N ASN A 155 21.47 -14.70 -12.60
CA ASN A 155 21.38 -13.24 -12.62
C ASN A 155 20.70 -12.82 -13.93
N ASP A 156 19.55 -13.44 -14.22
CA ASP A 156 18.86 -13.32 -15.51
C ASP A 156 17.78 -12.26 -15.43
N ARG A 157 18.16 -10.97 -15.56
CA ARG A 157 17.20 -9.85 -15.65
C ARG A 157 16.17 -9.88 -14.51
N GLU A 158 16.67 -9.87 -13.29
CA GLU A 158 15.88 -10.01 -12.07
C GLU A 158 14.91 -8.85 -11.87
N TRP A 159 13.64 -9.15 -11.58
CA TRP A 159 12.71 -8.13 -11.09
C TRP A 159 13.10 -7.69 -9.67
N ILE A 160 13.28 -8.63 -8.74
CA ILE A 160 13.75 -8.37 -7.39
C ILE A 160 15.08 -9.12 -7.17
N PRO A 161 16.22 -8.44 -7.26
CA PRO A 161 17.52 -9.08 -7.12
C PRO A 161 17.84 -9.37 -5.65
N ASN A 162 18.54 -10.47 -5.40
CA ASN A 162 19.33 -10.68 -4.19
C ASN A 162 20.63 -9.86 -4.22
N PRO A 163 21.41 -9.79 -3.11
CA PRO A 163 22.59 -8.92 -3.02
C PRO A 163 23.76 -9.27 -3.96
N LYS A 164 23.72 -10.41 -4.63
CA LYS A 164 24.72 -10.87 -5.59
C LYS A 164 24.27 -10.69 -7.05
N GLN A 165 23.00 -10.34 -7.25
CA GLN A 165 22.38 -10.16 -8.55
C GLN A 165 22.26 -8.68 -8.92
N GLN A 166 21.96 -8.43 -10.19
CA GLN A 166 21.69 -7.14 -10.79
C GLN A 166 20.24 -7.10 -11.25
N GLY A 167 19.43 -6.24 -10.65
CA GLY A 167 18.04 -6.04 -11.05
C GLY A 167 17.92 -5.25 -12.36
N VAL A 168 16.76 -5.38 -13.00
CA VAL A 168 16.36 -4.62 -14.20
C VAL A 168 16.18 -3.13 -13.94
N ILE A 169 15.98 -2.74 -12.69
CA ILE A 169 15.92 -1.34 -12.26
C ILE A 169 17.35 -0.86 -11.99
N ALA A 170 17.90 -0.08 -12.94
CA ALA A 170 19.26 0.41 -12.84
C ALA A 170 19.49 1.25 -11.57
N ASN A 171 20.65 1.06 -10.95
CA ASN A 171 21.11 1.79 -9.76
C ASN A 171 20.24 1.65 -8.50
N VAL A 172 19.43 0.59 -8.41
CA VAL A 172 18.67 0.25 -7.19
C VAL A 172 19.20 -1.08 -6.63
N PRO A 173 20.32 -1.05 -5.89
CA PRO A 173 20.87 -2.27 -5.30
C PRO A 173 20.03 -2.74 -4.10
N VAL A 174 19.90 -4.06 -3.95
CA VAL A 174 19.34 -4.69 -2.76
C VAL A 174 20.49 -5.23 -1.92
N SER A 175 20.61 -4.82 -0.65
CA SER A 175 21.66 -5.30 0.25
C SER A 175 21.14 -6.37 1.21
N SER A 176 22.04 -7.19 1.78
CA SER A 176 21.66 -8.15 2.82
C SER A 176 21.03 -7.45 4.04
N GLU A 177 21.50 -6.25 4.39
CA GLU A 177 20.93 -5.46 5.48
C GLU A 177 19.47 -5.06 5.20
N MET A 178 19.14 -4.73 3.95
CA MET A 178 17.75 -4.42 3.56
C MET A 178 16.84 -5.64 3.74
N ILE A 179 17.31 -6.82 3.33
CA ILE A 179 16.56 -8.07 3.46
C ILE A 179 16.38 -8.42 4.94
N ASP A 180 17.45 -8.38 5.74
CA ASP A 180 17.39 -8.67 7.18
C ASP A 180 16.46 -7.69 7.92
N SER A 181 16.52 -6.41 7.58
CA SER A 181 15.64 -5.37 8.14
C SER A 181 14.18 -5.60 7.75
N TRP A 182 13.92 -6.00 6.50
CA TRP A 182 12.58 -6.33 6.01
C TRP A 182 11.98 -7.56 6.69
N LEU A 183 12.74 -8.65 6.80
CA LEU A 183 12.30 -9.87 7.47
C LEU A 183 12.04 -9.63 8.97
N GLY A 184 12.88 -8.82 9.62
CA GLY A 184 12.63 -8.41 11.01
C GLY A 184 11.35 -7.57 11.17
N PHE A 185 11.02 -6.73 10.20
CA PHE A 185 9.74 -6.02 10.16
C PHE A 185 8.56 -6.97 9.96
N ILE A 186 8.66 -7.97 9.07
CA ILE A 186 7.62 -9.00 8.88
C ILE A 186 7.32 -9.73 10.20
N ASP A 187 8.36 -10.15 10.92
CA ASP A 187 8.19 -10.82 12.23
C ASP A 187 7.46 -9.91 13.23
N GLU A 188 7.81 -8.63 13.29
CA GLU A 188 7.14 -7.66 14.15
C GLU A 188 5.68 -7.43 13.73
N ALA A 189 5.42 -7.28 12.43
CA ALA A 189 4.08 -7.10 11.88
C ALA A 189 3.16 -8.29 12.21
N GLU A 190 3.64 -9.53 12.08
CA GLU A 190 2.87 -10.72 12.46
C GLU A 190 2.45 -10.70 13.95
N THR A 191 3.30 -10.16 14.83
CA THR A 191 2.96 -10.02 16.26
C THR A 191 1.87 -8.97 16.49
N LEU A 192 1.82 -7.91 15.67
CA LEU A 192 0.76 -6.89 15.71
C LEU A 192 -0.57 -7.44 15.17
N PHE A 193 -0.55 -8.09 14.00
CA PHE A 193 -1.76 -8.69 13.41
C PHE A 193 -2.33 -9.82 14.26
N SER A 194 -1.51 -10.54 15.03
CA SER A 194 -1.99 -11.53 15.99
C SER A 194 -2.45 -10.94 17.33
N GLY A 195 -2.24 -9.64 17.57
CA GLY A 195 -2.58 -8.96 18.82
C GLY A 195 -1.68 -9.32 19.99
N LYS A 196 -0.53 -9.96 19.75
CA LYS A 196 0.47 -10.27 20.79
C LYS A 196 1.23 -9.02 21.24
N LYS A 197 1.45 -8.09 20.31
CA LYS A 197 1.99 -6.76 20.58
C LYS A 197 1.00 -5.69 20.15
N LEU A 198 1.17 -4.50 20.73
CA LEU A 198 0.29 -3.35 20.51
C LEU A 198 1.06 -2.22 19.83
N ILE A 199 0.35 -1.47 18.98
CA ILE A 199 0.89 -0.23 18.40
C ILE A 199 0.90 0.86 19.48
N PRO A 200 2.00 1.59 19.68
CA PRO A 200 2.05 2.69 20.65
C PRO A 200 0.98 3.75 20.34
N PHE A 201 0.22 4.15 21.35
CA PHE A 201 -0.73 5.24 21.20
C PHE A 201 -0.02 6.59 21.37
N TRP A 202 0.00 7.40 20.31
CA TRP A 202 0.77 8.65 20.24
C TRP A 202 0.27 9.77 21.16
N ARG A 203 -0.93 9.62 21.75
CA ARG A 203 -1.47 10.53 22.77
C ARG A 203 -1.61 9.86 24.14
N SER A 204 -0.83 8.81 24.40
CA SER A 204 -0.84 8.16 25.69
C SER A 204 -0.36 9.10 26.78
N GLN A 205 -1.10 9.15 27.90
CA GLN A 205 -0.68 9.88 29.09
C GLN A 205 0.34 9.04 29.88
N PRO A 206 1.25 9.64 30.67
CA PRO A 206 2.27 8.89 31.41
C PRO A 206 1.74 7.73 32.27
N GLN A 207 0.56 7.92 32.88
CA GLN A 207 -0.15 6.90 33.67
C GLN A 207 -0.68 5.71 32.85
N ASN A 208 -0.67 5.80 31.52
CA ASN A 208 -1.11 4.78 30.56
C ASN A 208 0.05 4.33 29.66
N ALA A 209 1.31 4.46 30.11
CA ALA A 209 2.49 4.16 29.30
C ALA A 209 2.56 2.72 28.77
N ASN A 210 1.83 1.77 29.39
CA ASN A 210 1.73 0.37 28.94
C ASN A 210 0.47 0.08 28.11
N ARG A 211 -0.27 1.11 27.69
CA ARG A 211 -1.46 0.95 26.84
C ARG A 211 -1.14 1.27 25.38
N GLY A 212 -1.57 0.39 24.50
CA GLY A 212 -1.42 0.53 23.05
C GLY A 212 -2.67 0.09 22.31
N ILE A 213 -2.66 0.31 21.00
CA ILE A 213 -3.74 -0.05 20.07
C ILE A 213 -3.57 -1.52 19.69
N ASN A 214 -4.58 -2.33 19.95
CA ASN A 214 -4.63 -3.71 19.47
C ASN A 214 -5.09 -3.73 18.01
N LEU A 215 -4.14 -3.96 17.09
CA LEU A 215 -4.42 -4.04 15.65
C LEU A 215 -5.32 -5.23 15.29
N ARG A 216 -5.26 -6.34 16.02
CA ARG A 216 -6.19 -7.45 15.82
C ARG A 216 -7.62 -7.00 16.09
N ARG A 217 -7.89 -6.33 17.21
CA ARG A 217 -9.25 -5.86 17.54
C ARG A 217 -9.81 -4.90 16.50
N PHE A 218 -8.98 -4.10 15.83
CA PHE A 218 -9.42 -3.27 14.70
C PHE A 218 -10.14 -4.08 13.60
N PHE A 219 -9.66 -5.28 13.29
CA PHE A 219 -10.25 -6.12 12.25
C PHE A 219 -11.41 -6.99 12.74
N PHE A 220 -11.38 -7.41 14.00
CA PHE A 220 -12.35 -8.36 14.57
C PHE A 220 -13.46 -7.69 15.39
N GLU A 221 -13.35 -6.40 15.70
CA GLU A 221 -14.36 -5.60 16.40
C GLU A 221 -14.64 -4.29 15.63
N PRO A 222 -15.21 -4.36 14.41
CA PRO A 222 -15.37 -3.21 13.53
C PRO A 222 -16.07 -2.03 14.20
N GLN A 223 -15.51 -0.83 14.02
CA GLN A 223 -16.12 0.46 14.39
C GLN A 223 -16.30 1.32 13.12
N PRO A 224 -17.21 2.31 13.11
CA PRO A 224 -17.22 3.32 12.05
C PRO A 224 -15.82 3.92 11.85
N PHE A 225 -15.43 4.11 10.59
CA PHE A 225 -14.10 4.59 10.26
C PHE A 225 -14.13 6.07 9.89
N ASP A 226 -13.31 6.85 10.59
CA ASP A 226 -13.12 8.27 10.31
C ASP A 226 -11.61 8.57 10.36
N PRO A 227 -10.97 8.85 9.22
CA PRO A 227 -9.53 9.06 9.17
C PRO A 227 -9.09 10.30 9.97
N ILE A 228 -9.93 11.32 10.10
CA ILE A 228 -9.60 12.53 10.87
C ILE A 228 -9.60 12.21 12.36
N LEU A 229 -10.60 11.47 12.83
CA LEU A 229 -10.66 11.00 14.21
C LEU A 229 -9.61 9.93 14.52
N TRP A 230 -9.15 9.17 13.52
CA TRP A 230 -7.97 8.30 13.65
C TRP A 230 -6.69 9.09 13.84
N VAL A 231 -6.42 10.12 13.04
CA VAL A 231 -5.24 10.99 13.23
C VAL A 231 -5.31 11.72 14.57
N GLN A 232 -6.50 12.23 14.92
CA GLN A 232 -6.74 12.88 16.20
C GLN A 232 -6.58 11.92 17.38
N GLY A 233 -6.94 10.64 17.20
CA GLY A 233 -6.73 9.53 18.13
C GLY A 233 -7.97 9.06 18.87
N SER A 234 -9.11 9.76 18.81
CA SER A 234 -10.35 9.33 19.48
C SER A 234 -10.91 8.03 18.87
N ALA A 235 -10.76 7.82 17.57
CA ALA A 235 -11.21 6.59 16.90
C ALA A 235 -10.38 5.36 17.32
N ALA A 236 -9.19 5.54 17.89
CA ALA A 236 -8.34 4.45 18.37
C ALA A 236 -8.76 3.95 19.77
N ILE A 237 -9.52 4.74 20.54
CA ILE A 237 -9.87 4.46 21.94
C ILE A 237 -10.49 3.06 22.15
N PRO A 238 -11.44 2.59 21.31
CA PRO A 238 -12.05 1.27 21.48
C PRO A 238 -11.05 0.11 21.50
N TYR A 239 -9.91 0.31 20.83
CA TYR A 239 -8.86 -0.69 20.65
C TYR A 239 -7.71 -0.56 21.66
N LEU A 240 -7.78 0.39 22.60
CA LEU A 240 -6.73 0.60 23.59
C LEU A 240 -6.79 -0.42 24.72
N GLU A 241 -5.73 -1.19 24.91
CA GLU A 241 -5.58 -2.15 26.00
C GLU A 241 -4.17 -2.14 26.57
N ALA A 242 -3.99 -2.74 27.75
CA ALA A 242 -2.69 -2.89 28.37
C ALA A 242 -1.96 -4.12 27.79
N GLY A 243 -0.69 -3.98 27.46
CA GLY A 243 0.08 -5.08 26.90
C GLY A 243 1.51 -4.69 26.50
N THR A 244 2.19 -5.62 25.83
CA THR A 244 3.53 -5.38 25.28
C THR A 244 3.41 -4.51 24.05
N LEU A 245 4.11 -3.38 24.02
CA LEU A 245 4.19 -2.52 22.84
C LEU A 245 5.15 -3.10 21.79
N THR A 246 4.97 -2.68 20.54
CA THR A 246 5.94 -2.94 19.46
C THR A 246 7.34 -2.44 19.82
N ASP A 247 8.36 -3.08 19.26
CA ASP A 247 9.74 -2.64 19.43
C ASP A 247 10.06 -1.50 18.45
N ASN A 248 10.22 -0.28 18.97
CA ASN A 248 10.62 0.89 18.18
C ASN A 248 11.94 0.69 17.45
N GLY A 249 12.85 -0.14 17.97
CA GLY A 249 14.14 -0.43 17.33
C GLY A 249 14.00 -1.18 16.00
N VAL A 250 12.91 -1.92 15.78
CA VAL A 250 12.60 -2.53 14.48
C VAL A 250 12.22 -1.46 13.48
N TRP A 251 11.31 -0.55 13.86
CA TRP A 251 10.85 0.55 13.02
C TRP A 251 11.98 1.53 12.67
N ASP A 252 12.80 1.92 13.66
CA ASP A 252 13.95 2.81 13.47
C ASP A 252 14.97 2.18 12.51
N ARG A 253 15.19 0.87 12.59
CA ARG A 253 16.07 0.14 11.67
C ARG A 253 15.49 0.13 10.27
N LEU A 254 14.20 -0.15 10.10
CA LEU A 254 13.52 -0.13 8.81
C LEU A 254 13.67 1.25 8.14
N PHE A 255 13.28 2.33 8.82
CA PHE A 255 13.38 3.68 8.25
C PHE A 255 14.82 4.12 7.99
N ARG A 256 15.78 3.72 8.83
CA ARG A 256 17.20 4.00 8.60
C ARG A 256 17.75 3.26 7.38
N THR A 257 17.39 1.99 7.22
CA THR A 257 17.90 1.14 6.13
C THR A 257 17.33 1.55 4.77
N PHE A 258 16.04 1.89 4.71
CA PHE A 258 15.39 2.27 3.43
C PHE A 258 15.35 3.79 3.17
N GLY A 259 15.66 4.61 4.18
CA GLY A 259 15.81 6.06 4.05
C GLY A 259 14.57 6.78 3.48
N ASN A 260 14.81 7.81 2.67
CA ASN A 260 13.75 8.65 2.08
C ASN A 260 12.84 7.90 1.08
N ASN A 261 13.21 6.68 0.65
CA ASN A 261 12.41 5.88 -0.27
C ASN A 261 11.74 4.67 0.41
N ALA A 262 11.61 4.66 1.74
CA ALA A 262 11.03 3.56 2.49
C ALA A 262 9.64 3.13 1.99
N ILE A 263 8.81 4.06 1.53
CA ILE A 263 7.48 3.76 0.98
C ILE A 263 7.59 3.06 -0.38
N GLY A 264 8.42 3.57 -1.30
CA GLY A 264 8.62 2.95 -2.61
C GLY A 264 9.20 1.55 -2.49
N PHE A 265 10.15 1.36 -1.57
CA PHE A 265 10.70 0.05 -1.26
C PHE A 265 9.70 -0.89 -0.60
N ALA A 266 8.85 -0.42 0.32
CA ALA A 266 7.80 -1.27 0.91
C ALA A 266 6.86 -1.82 -0.16
N ILE A 267 6.46 -0.98 -1.13
CA ILE A 267 5.63 -1.41 -2.26
C ILE A 267 6.37 -2.44 -3.14
N TRP A 268 7.68 -2.27 -3.35
CA TRP A 268 8.48 -3.16 -4.19
C TRP A 268 8.91 -4.46 -3.48
N PHE A 269 9.15 -4.45 -2.17
CA PHE A 269 9.57 -5.62 -1.37
C PHE A 269 8.39 -6.47 -0.90
N ASN A 270 7.16 -5.90 -0.94
CA ASN A 270 5.88 -6.38 -0.39
C ASN A 270 5.82 -6.41 1.13
#